data_AF-A0A2V8T2W2-F1
#
_entry.id   AF-A0A2V8T2W2-F1
#
_cell.length_a   1.000
_cell.length_b   1.000
_cell.length_c   1.000
_cell.angle_alpha   90.00
_cell.angle_beta   90.00
_cell.angle_gamma   90.00
#
_symmetry.space_group_name_H-M   'P 1'
#
loop_
_entity.id
_entity.type
_entity.pdbx_description
1 polymer ?
#
loop_
_entity_poly.entity_id
_entity_poly.type
_entity_poly.pdbx_seq_one_letter_code
_entity_poly.pdbx_strand_id
1 'polypeptide(L)'
;LAHEIAHVALRHGTNQASKAYVAKTGLSVLDALTGGRRGGVGAVAEAIAGNCANMIFMKFNRAAEAQADAEGARMMAAAGYDPRDMANFFERLGEQSGERTTETPSDHPDPASRVAALDEIIPTLRLAPSPARDTDEFRRVKSRLAGMR
;
A
#
# COMPACT_ATOMS: atom_id res chain seq x y z
N LEU A 1 -0.12 7.61 5.69
CA LEU A 1 -1.37 8.09 5.05
C LEU A 1 -1.18 8.42 3.58
N ALA A 2 -0.23 9.29 3.21
CA ALA A 2 -0.02 9.65 1.80
C ALA A 2 0.22 8.43 0.89
N HIS A 3 1.00 7.44 1.35
CA HIS A 3 1.17 6.15 0.68
C HIS A 3 -0.17 5.43 0.39
N GLU A 4 -1.04 5.26 1.39
CA GLU A 4 -2.37 4.64 1.22
C GLU A 4 -3.28 5.43 0.28
N ILE A 5 -3.24 6.77 0.37
CA ILE A 5 -3.98 7.65 -0.53
C ILE A 5 -3.47 7.47 -1.96
N ALA A 6 -2.15 7.31 -2.16
CA ALA A 6 -1.56 7.05 -3.46
C ALA A 6 -2.01 5.70 -4.05
N HIS A 7 -2.15 4.63 -3.25
CA HIS A 7 -2.74 3.38 -3.72
C HIS A 7 -4.17 3.55 -4.26
N VAL A 8 -4.98 4.39 -3.59
CA VAL A 8 -6.34 4.71 -4.04
C VAL A 8 -6.30 5.56 -5.31
N ALA A 9 -5.49 6.62 -5.33
CA ALA A 9 -5.36 7.53 -6.47
C ALA A 9 -4.88 6.80 -7.74
N LEU A 10 -3.91 5.91 -7.59
CA LEU A 10 -3.35 5.08 -8.67
C LEU A 10 -4.18 3.82 -8.95
N ARG A 11 -5.32 3.66 -8.27
CA ARG A 11 -6.29 2.59 -8.50
C ARG A 11 -5.72 1.18 -8.32
N HIS A 12 -4.66 1.02 -7.52
CA HIS A 12 -3.96 -0.27 -7.35
C HIS A 12 -4.90 -1.38 -6.87
N GLY A 13 -5.80 -1.10 -5.92
CA GLY A 13 -6.79 -2.06 -5.45
C GLY A 13 -7.76 -2.52 -6.55
N THR A 14 -8.28 -1.60 -7.37
CA THR A 14 -9.18 -1.97 -8.48
C THR A 14 -8.45 -2.70 -9.61
N ASN A 15 -7.17 -2.38 -9.85
CA ASN A 15 -6.33 -3.09 -10.81
C ASN A 15 -6.11 -4.54 -10.35
N GLN A 16 -5.78 -4.74 -9.07
CA GLN A 16 -5.63 -6.07 -8.49
C GLN A 16 -6.93 -6.87 -8.51
N ALA A 17 -8.06 -6.25 -8.16
CA ALA A 17 -9.38 -6.87 -8.27
C ALA A 17 -9.71 -7.27 -9.71
N SER A 18 -9.38 -6.42 -10.69
CA SER A 18 -9.59 -6.70 -12.12
C SER A 18 -8.73 -7.87 -12.59
N LYS A 19 -7.46 -7.93 -12.19
CA LYS A 19 -6.56 -9.06 -12.49
C LYS A 19 -7.08 -10.37 -11.90
N ALA A 20 -7.54 -10.36 -10.65
CA ALA A 20 -8.14 -11.52 -10.01
C ALA A 20 -9.42 -11.98 -10.75
N TYR A 21 -10.25 -11.03 -11.18
CA TYR A 21 -11.46 -11.32 -11.95
C TYR A 21 -11.15 -11.97 -13.30
N VAL A 22 -10.19 -11.43 -14.05
CA VAL A 22 -9.77 -11.98 -15.35
C VAL A 22 -9.19 -13.38 -15.17
N ALA A 23 -8.29 -13.57 -14.20
CA ALA A 23 -7.70 -14.88 -13.92
C ALA A 23 -8.78 -15.92 -13.57
N LYS A 24 -9.74 -15.57 -12.71
CA LYS A 24 -10.85 -16.45 -12.34
C LYS A 24 -11.75 -16.78 -13.53
N THR A 25 -12.07 -15.79 -14.36
CA THR A 25 -12.89 -15.99 -15.57
C THR A 25 -12.18 -16.90 -16.56
N GLY A 26 -10.86 -16.72 -16.77
CA GLY A 26 -10.05 -17.61 -17.60
C GLY A 26 -10.03 -19.05 -17.07
N LEU A 27 -9.90 -19.24 -15.76
CA LEU A 27 -10.01 -20.56 -15.13
C LEU A 27 -11.41 -21.17 -15.31
N SER A 28 -12.49 -20.38 -15.22
CA SER A 28 -13.86 -20.86 -15.43
C SER A 28 -14.10 -21.30 -16.87
N VAL A 29 -13.55 -20.61 -17.87
CA VAL A 29 -13.60 -21.02 -19.28
C VAL A 29 -12.83 -22.32 -19.48
N LEU A 30 -11.63 -22.44 -18.91
CA LEU A 30 -10.85 -23.67 -18.96
C LEU A 30 -11.60 -24.85 -18.32
N ASP A 31 -12.17 -24.66 -17.14
CA ASP A 31 -12.97 -25.66 -16.42
C ASP A 31 -14.18 -26.12 -17.25
N ALA A 32 -14.89 -25.19 -17.89
CA ALA A 32 -16.00 -25.50 -18.78
C ALA A 32 -15.58 -26.33 -20.01
N LEU A 33 -14.42 -26.02 -20.60
CA LEU A 33 -13.86 -26.78 -21.72
C LEU A 33 -13.36 -28.17 -21.30
N THR A 34 -12.99 -28.36 -20.02
CA THR A 34 -12.56 -29.65 -19.46
C THR A 34 -13.67 -30.44 -18.75
N GLY A 35 -14.93 -30.01 -18.86
CA GLY A 35 -16.11 -30.73 -18.35
C GLY A 35 -16.48 -30.46 -16.88
N GLY A 36 -15.97 -29.38 -16.30
CA GLY A 36 -16.21 -28.97 -14.92
C GLY A 36 -17.63 -28.46 -14.63
N ARG A 37 -18.18 -28.86 -13.48
CA ARG A 37 -19.60 -28.66 -13.07
C ARG A 37 -19.83 -27.42 -12.19
N ARG A 38 -18.87 -26.49 -12.07
CA ARG A 38 -18.91 -25.36 -11.10
C ARG A 38 -18.72 -23.98 -11.74
N GLY A 39 -19.40 -23.70 -12.85
CA GLY A 39 -19.34 -22.39 -13.53
C GLY A 39 -20.58 -21.52 -13.26
N GLY A 40 -20.70 -20.90 -12.09
CA GLY A 40 -21.83 -20.02 -11.76
C GLY A 40 -21.41 -18.59 -11.37
N VAL A 41 -22.11 -17.59 -11.92
CA VAL A 41 -21.94 -16.15 -11.64
C VAL A 41 -21.95 -15.83 -10.12
N GLY A 42 -22.66 -16.63 -9.31
CA GLY A 42 -22.71 -16.48 -7.85
C GLY A 42 -21.35 -16.64 -7.15
N ALA A 43 -20.52 -17.60 -7.55
CA ALA A 43 -19.19 -17.77 -6.98
C ALA A 43 -18.25 -16.59 -7.32
N VAL A 44 -18.48 -15.94 -8.46
CA VAL A 44 -17.71 -14.76 -8.91
C VAL A 44 -18.10 -13.53 -8.10
N ALA A 45 -19.39 -13.30 -7.87
CA ALA A 45 -19.88 -12.20 -7.05
C ALA A 45 -19.37 -12.30 -5.59
N GLU A 46 -19.35 -13.50 -5.02
CA GLU A 46 -18.87 -13.76 -3.66
C GLU A 46 -17.36 -13.51 -3.51
N ALA A 47 -16.56 -13.84 -4.54
CA ALA A 47 -15.12 -13.56 -4.55
C ALA A 47 -14.79 -12.07 -4.72
N ILE A 48 -15.58 -11.33 -5.52
CA ILE A 48 -15.43 -9.88 -5.64
C ILE A 48 -15.80 -9.20 -4.31
N ALA A 49 -16.93 -9.59 -3.72
CA ALA A 49 -17.40 -9.05 -2.44
C ALA A 49 -16.40 -9.34 -1.30
N GLY A 50 -15.85 -10.55 -1.23
CA GLY A 50 -14.83 -10.93 -0.25
C GLY A 50 -13.51 -10.18 -0.43
N ASN A 51 -13.11 -9.85 -1.66
CA ASN A 51 -11.89 -9.09 -1.93
C ASN A 51 -12.03 -7.59 -1.63
N CYS A 52 -13.22 -7.00 -1.80
CA CYS A 52 -13.46 -5.60 -1.43
C CYS A 52 -13.31 -5.36 0.08
N ALA A 53 -13.76 -6.28 0.93
CA ALA A 53 -13.57 -6.20 2.38
C ALA A 53 -12.07 -6.29 2.78
N ASN A 54 -11.25 -6.92 1.94
CA ASN A 54 -9.82 -7.11 2.16
C ASN A 54 -8.93 -6.05 1.48
N MET A 55 -9.48 -4.92 0.99
CA MET A 55 -8.65 -3.85 0.38
C MET A 55 -7.55 -3.34 1.32
N ILE A 56 -7.77 -3.37 2.64
CA ILE A 56 -6.78 -3.01 3.67
C ILE A 56 -5.70 -4.10 3.83
N PHE A 57 -5.98 -5.33 3.41
CA PHE A 57 -5.06 -6.49 3.50
C PHE A 57 -4.56 -6.95 2.11
N MET A 58 -4.75 -6.14 1.06
CA MET A 58 -4.26 -6.49 -0.27
C MET A 58 -2.75 -6.33 -0.34
N LYS A 59 -2.06 -7.42 -0.68
CA LYS A 59 -0.64 -7.43 -1.00
C LYS A 59 -0.45 -6.85 -2.39
N PHE A 60 0.11 -5.65 -2.50
CA PHE A 60 0.47 -5.07 -3.79
C PHE A 60 1.84 -5.57 -4.24
N ASN A 61 2.08 -5.55 -5.55
CA ASN A 61 3.40 -5.91 -6.07
C ASN A 61 4.40 -4.76 -5.86
N ARG A 62 5.70 -5.08 -5.94
CA ARG A 62 6.80 -4.10 -5.77
C ARG A 62 6.67 -2.85 -6.66
N ALA A 63 6.14 -2.99 -7.87
CA ALA A 63 5.95 -1.85 -8.76
C ALA A 63 4.84 -0.90 -8.26
N ALA A 64 3.73 -1.42 -7.75
CA ALA A 64 2.66 -0.63 -7.17
C ALA A 64 3.11 0.07 -5.87
N GLU A 65 3.90 -0.61 -5.03
CA GLU A 65 4.50 0.00 -3.84
C GLU A 65 5.43 1.17 -4.21
N ALA A 66 6.33 0.97 -5.18
CA ALA A 66 7.23 2.02 -5.66
C ALA A 66 6.47 3.22 -6.26
N GLN A 67 5.39 2.97 -7.00
CA GLN A 67 4.52 4.02 -7.52
C GLN A 67 3.80 4.77 -6.38
N ALA A 68 3.30 4.06 -5.38
CA ALA A 68 2.63 4.66 -4.23
C ALA A 68 3.60 5.46 -3.35
N ASP A 69 4.85 5.02 -3.20
CA ASP A 69 5.89 5.78 -2.50
C ASP A 69 6.26 7.06 -3.23
N ALA A 70 6.47 6.97 -4.54
CA ALA A 70 6.81 8.14 -5.34
C ALA A 70 5.68 9.17 -5.34
N GLU A 71 4.45 8.73 -5.55
CA GLU A 71 3.29 9.63 -5.57
C GLU A 71 2.92 10.13 -4.17
N GLY A 72 3.04 9.27 -3.14
CA GLY A 72 2.86 9.65 -1.75
C GLY A 72 3.85 10.74 -1.31
N ALA A 73 5.12 10.64 -1.71
CA ALA A 73 6.12 11.67 -1.44
C ALA A 73 5.78 13.01 -2.11
N ARG A 74 5.29 12.98 -3.35
CA ARG A 74 4.81 14.18 -4.06
C ARG A 74 3.60 14.80 -3.36
N MET A 75 2.64 13.98 -2.95
CA MET A 75 1.46 14.42 -2.19
C MET A 75 1.87 15.07 -0.86
N MET A 76 2.83 14.49 -0.13
CA MET A 76 3.36 15.08 1.11
C MET A 76 4.00 16.44 0.86
N ALA A 77 4.90 16.54 -0.12
CA ALA A 77 5.55 17.79 -0.47
C ALA A 77 4.53 18.87 -0.87
N ALA A 78 3.55 18.51 -1.71
CA ALA A 78 2.49 19.41 -2.15
C ALA A 78 1.57 19.86 -1.00
N ALA A 79 1.33 18.99 -0.01
CA ALA A 79 0.57 19.31 1.19
C ALA A 79 1.37 20.06 2.26
N GLY A 80 2.65 20.37 2.01
CA GLY A 80 3.52 21.08 2.94
C GLY A 80 4.13 20.21 4.03
N TYR A 81 4.08 18.88 3.91
CA TYR A 81 4.80 17.94 4.76
C TYR A 81 6.17 17.61 4.16
N ASP A 82 7.09 17.15 4.99
CA ASP A 82 8.39 16.67 4.52
C ASP A 82 8.33 15.18 4.17
N PRO A 83 8.56 14.79 2.90
CA PRO A 83 8.53 13.39 2.51
C PRO A 83 9.61 12.52 3.19
N ARG A 84 10.66 13.13 3.77
CA ARG A 84 11.64 12.41 4.59
C ARG A 84 11.01 11.75 5.82
N ASP A 85 9.88 12.26 6.31
CA ASP A 85 9.15 11.61 7.40
C ASP A 85 8.54 10.27 7.00
N MET A 86 8.28 10.06 5.71
CA MET A 86 7.86 8.76 5.19
C MET A 86 9.01 7.75 5.20
N ALA A 87 10.22 8.18 4.82
CA ALA A 87 11.43 7.35 4.92
C ALA A 87 11.70 6.96 6.38
N ASN A 88 11.67 7.94 7.30
CA ASN A 88 11.81 7.72 8.74
C ASN A 88 10.76 6.74 9.29
N PHE A 89 9.54 6.77 8.77
CA PHE A 89 8.49 5.82 9.15
C PHE A 89 8.83 4.40 8.71
N PHE A 90 9.32 4.20 7.49
CA PHE A 90 9.73 2.88 7.01
C PHE A 90 10.92 2.31 7.78
N GLU A 91 11.92 3.13 8.12
CA GLU A 91 13.04 2.71 8.97
C GLU A 91 12.55 2.19 10.32
N ARG A 92 11.70 2.97 11.01
CA ARG A 92 11.13 2.58 12.31
C ARG A 92 10.27 1.33 12.22
N LEU A 93 9.55 1.16 11.11
CA LEU A 93 8.76 -0.05 10.86
C LEU A 93 9.68 -1.28 10.70
N GLY A 94 10.82 -1.12 10.01
CA GLY A 94 11.83 -2.15 9.89
C GLY A 94 12.43 -2.56 11.24
N GLU A 95 12.78 -1.58 12.08
CA GLU A 95 13.31 -1.82 13.43
C GLU A 95 12.31 -2.56 14.34
N GLN A 96 11.03 -2.22 14.26
CA GLN A 96 9.98 -2.87 15.06
C GLN A 96 9.59 -4.25 14.55
N SER A 97 9.86 -4.55 13.28
CA SER A 97 9.47 -5.80 12.65
C SER A 97 10.37 -6.98 13.06
N GLY A 98 11.55 -6.76 13.66
CA GLY A 98 12.50 -7.82 14.03
C GLY A 98 12.95 -8.70 12.84
N GLU A 99 13.75 -9.75 13.09
CA GLU A 99 14.12 -10.76 12.08
C GLU A 99 12.87 -11.54 11.58
N ARG A 100 12.06 -10.92 10.73
CA ARG A 100 10.99 -11.61 9.99
C ARG A 100 11.62 -12.45 8.88
N THR A 101 12.11 -13.62 9.28
CA THR A 101 12.69 -14.66 8.42
C THR A 101 11.67 -15.39 7.52
N THR A 102 10.41 -14.94 7.46
CA THR A 102 9.33 -15.69 6.81
C THR A 102 8.45 -14.90 5.86
N GLU A 103 8.64 -13.59 5.69
CA GLU A 103 7.92 -12.87 4.63
C GLU A 103 8.71 -12.98 3.34
N THR A 104 8.18 -13.79 2.42
CA THR A 104 8.67 -13.84 1.04
C THR A 104 8.82 -12.40 0.52
N PRO A 105 9.94 -12.05 -0.16
CA PRO A 105 10.26 -10.68 -0.60
C PRO A 105 9.20 -9.95 -1.44
N SER A 106 8.14 -10.67 -1.83
CA SER A 106 7.06 -10.26 -2.73
C SER A 106 6.01 -9.36 -2.08
N ASP A 107 5.89 -9.37 -0.74
CA ASP A 107 4.70 -8.87 -0.06
C ASP A 107 4.80 -7.40 0.37
N HIS A 108 5.99 -6.89 0.66
CA HIS A 108 6.37 -5.48 0.63
C HIS A 108 7.90 -5.42 0.37
N PRO A 109 8.43 -4.46 -0.41
CA PRO A 109 9.87 -4.30 -0.56
C PRO A 109 10.52 -4.06 0.81
N ASP A 110 11.74 -4.56 0.98
CA ASP A 110 12.53 -4.31 2.18
C ASP A 110 12.57 -2.80 2.49
N PRO A 111 12.36 -2.38 3.76
CA PRO A 111 12.33 -0.98 4.14
C PRO A 111 13.54 -0.17 3.63
N ALA A 112 14.74 -0.75 3.61
CA ALA A 112 15.93 -0.04 3.12
C ALA A 112 15.85 0.27 1.62
N SER A 113 15.29 -0.65 0.82
CA SER A 113 15.07 -0.40 -0.61
C SER A 113 14.05 0.73 -0.85
N ARG A 114 13.05 0.87 0.02
CA ARG A 114 12.06 1.95 -0.09
C ARG A 114 12.65 3.30 0.30
N VAL A 115 13.46 3.33 1.37
CA VAL A 115 14.22 4.52 1.78
C VAL A 115 15.13 4.99 0.65
N ALA A 116 15.91 4.09 0.04
CA ALA A 116 16.78 4.43 -1.07
C ALA A 116 16.01 5.03 -2.27
N ALA A 117 14.86 4.47 -2.63
CA ALA A 117 14.02 5.02 -3.69
C ALA A 117 13.46 6.41 -3.35
N LEU A 118 13.14 6.66 -2.07
CA LEU A 118 12.71 7.97 -1.60
C LEU A 118 13.84 9.00 -1.65
N ASP A 119 15.06 8.61 -1.26
CA ASP A 119 16.24 9.47 -1.29
C ASP A 119 16.58 9.94 -2.72
N GLU A 120 16.25 9.15 -3.75
CA GLU A 120 16.41 9.55 -5.14
C GLU A 120 15.39 10.61 -5.59
N ILE A 121 14.12 10.49 -5.17
CA ILE A 121 13.06 11.39 -5.63
C ILE A 121 12.98 12.67 -4.82
N ILE A 122 13.25 12.65 -3.52
CA ILE A 122 13.07 13.79 -2.61
C ILE A 122 13.83 15.05 -3.08
N PRO A 123 15.08 14.96 -3.56
CA PRO A 123 15.83 16.12 -4.07
C PRO A 123 15.17 16.79 -5.29
N THR A 124 14.29 16.08 -6.00
CA THR A 124 13.56 16.61 -7.16
C THR A 124 12.28 17.36 -6.78
N LEU A 125 11.86 17.26 -5.51
CA LEU A 125 10.61 17.84 -5.03
C LEU A 125 10.80 19.25 -4.51
N ARG A 126 9.80 20.11 -4.75
CA ARG A 126 9.75 21.43 -4.12
C ARG A 126 9.18 21.29 -2.72
N LEU A 127 10.05 21.42 -1.71
CA LEU A 127 9.64 21.38 -0.31
C LEU A 127 9.22 22.77 0.18
N ALA A 128 8.29 22.80 1.13
CA ALA A 128 7.95 24.02 1.85
C ALA A 128 9.20 24.52 2.63
N PRO A 129 9.41 25.84 2.80
CA PRO A 129 10.55 26.37 3.57
C PRO A 129 10.55 25.89 5.02
N SER A 130 9.38 25.66 5.59
CA SER A 130 9.17 25.07 6.91
C SER A 130 8.08 24.01 6.81
N PRO A 131 8.45 22.76 6.46
CA PRO A 131 7.46 21.69 6.35
C PRO A 131 6.80 21.41 7.69
N ALA A 132 5.51 21.09 7.67
CA ALA A 132 4.77 20.67 8.85
C ALA A 132 5.38 19.39 9.44
N ARG A 133 5.61 19.42 10.76
CA ARG A 133 6.10 18.30 11.58
C ARG A 133 5.08 17.97 12.66
N ASP A 134 5.48 17.19 13.66
CA ASP A 134 4.71 16.86 14.86
C ASP A 134 4.02 18.10 15.47
N THR A 135 2.74 18.26 15.13
CA THR A 135 1.89 19.33 15.62
C THR A 135 1.49 19.08 17.07
N ASP A 136 1.03 20.13 17.76
CA ASP A 136 0.49 19.98 19.11
C ASP A 136 -0.72 19.04 19.13
N GLU A 137 -1.52 19.05 18.06
CA GLU A 137 -2.64 18.14 17.89
C GLU A 137 -2.18 16.69 17.80
N PHE A 138 -1.17 16.40 16.97
CA PHE A 138 -0.60 15.06 16.86
C PHE A 138 -0.13 14.55 18.22
N ARG A 139 0.60 15.39 18.98
CA ARG A 139 1.08 15.04 20.32
C ARG A 139 -0.07 14.77 21.30
N ARG A 140 -1.12 15.60 21.31
CA ARG A 140 -2.31 15.38 22.14
C ARG A 140 -3.00 14.06 21.83
N VAL A 141 -3.24 13.77 20.54
CA VAL A 141 -3.90 12.52 20.11
C VAL A 141 -3.04 11.31 20.47
N LYS A 142 -1.73 11.38 20.23
CA LYS A 142 -0.78 10.32 20.58
C LYS A 142 -0.79 10.03 22.09
N SER A 143 -0.74 11.05 22.94
CA SER A 143 -0.81 10.90 24.39
C SER A 143 -2.13 10.28 24.85
N ARG A 144 -3.25 10.72 24.27
CA ARG A 144 -4.57 10.14 24.57
C ARG A 144 -4.62 8.65 24.25
N LEU A 145 -4.16 8.24 23.07
CA LEU A 145 -4.14 6.83 22.66
C LEU A 145 -3.19 5.99 23.52
N ALA A 146 -2.03 6.54 23.90
CA ALA A 146 -1.09 5.86 24.78
C ALA A 146 -1.66 5.60 26.18
N GLY A 147 -2.51 6.50 26.70
CA GLY A 147 -3.19 6.33 27.99
C GLY A 147 -4.42 5.42 27.97
N MET A 148 -4.80 4.88 26.80
CA MET A 148 -5.88 3.88 26.68
C MET A 148 -5.36 2.43 26.77
N ARG A 149 -4.05 2.25 26.92
CA ARG A 149 -3.40 0.94 27.11
C ARG A 149 -3.39 0.52 28.58
#